data_AF-A0A0P1KLM6-F1
#
_entry.id   AF-A0A0P1KLM6-F1
#
_cell.length_a   1.000
_cell.length_b   1.000
_cell.length_c   1.000
_cell.angle_alpha   90.00
_cell.angle_beta   90.00
_cell.angle_gamma   90.00
#
_symmetry.space_group_name_H-M   'P 1'
#
loop_
_entity.id
_entity.type
_entity.pdbx_description
1 polymer ?
#
loop_
_entity_poly.entity_id
_entity_poly.type
_entity_poly.pdbx_seq_one_letter_code
_entity_poly.pdbx_strand_id
1 'polypeptide(L)'
;MGKSKRRSKASRSHLNPLGGKNKSTNRDEAMSVKKIQPLLKQLNSAAPNDRAMALGSVTVLCEDPYMRKLFLKEKLLHLIMDKLLSDDNMEIVVESYGLLRNLALEEGYDVCVFLWRSDIWTSISSGLDKLLKSLESLKANVKANAESTRLLFDFGDNLVSLVVALTSGSDSILEDFLKSEKLACMFSVIKSVLAYALVEKDQKMSLRIPVSFFNTILDFIYDLSSESLGFIEAVTQDAFLSEFVKALPTMQVMNANELTTVLTQGIYLQFLDMDVSSEQVNEILGKTCSAIENIDLAEMKKSLSTKDFDDSIASLPDKEVSGKIKELNKKRAQASVSLQSIEVTLDIITASLEIVAAQVERTGAQLDESMLHTLTISLPVVFQSLFADFRSRILIAWNNMLWLYLTLQINFFELPNNMWQHLWDSLVNETSEEQADFSMRLGKLGVMWALLKTAQVQENNATFLSKLNCANSAFAEAIEAQYGLVQNLDQGEDQELKQRCVGILACLASLPGHVELNRQIGQFLIQKLAGEDTPAVTMIDISDALFDIYSDANFDYDEPVFVSDGFINVLQEKVVPNMRKCFKFVDKNKDPELKARSQSCFGTMERFIHYKADERK
;
A
#
# COMPACT_ATOMS: atom_id res chain seq x y z
N MET A 1 -16.09 8.72 -7.03
CA MET A 1 -16.49 7.89 -5.87
C MET A 1 -15.32 7.79 -4.90
N GLY A 2 -15.58 7.69 -3.60
CA GLY A 2 -14.55 7.50 -2.56
C GLY A 2 -13.96 6.08 -2.51
N LYS A 3 -13.79 5.39 -3.64
CA LYS A 3 -13.05 4.11 -3.62
C LYS A 3 -11.58 4.44 -3.40
N SER A 4 -10.95 3.77 -2.46
CA SER A 4 -9.53 3.97 -2.17
C SER A 4 -8.75 3.10 -3.14
N LYS A 5 -7.85 3.71 -3.90
CA LYS A 5 -6.92 2.94 -4.73
C LYS A 5 -5.96 2.18 -3.81
N ARG A 6 -5.41 1.07 -4.31
CA ARG A 6 -4.27 0.40 -3.69
C ARG A 6 -3.18 1.43 -3.36
N ARG A 7 -2.56 1.32 -2.18
CA ARG A 7 -1.40 2.14 -1.81
C ARG A 7 -0.35 2.06 -2.93
N SER A 8 0.11 3.20 -3.43
CA SER A 8 1.34 3.23 -4.23
C SER A 8 2.49 2.73 -3.35
N LYS A 9 3.44 1.95 -3.89
CA LYS A 9 4.56 1.44 -3.07
C LYS A 9 5.50 2.55 -2.60
N ALA A 10 5.50 3.73 -3.24
CA ALA A 10 6.11 4.94 -2.69
C ALA A 10 5.54 5.31 -1.29
N SER A 11 4.30 4.92 -0.97
CA SER A 11 3.74 5.05 0.37
C SER A 11 4.14 3.92 1.34
N ARG A 12 4.66 2.77 0.85
CA ARG A 12 5.27 1.72 1.71
C ARG A 12 6.53 2.26 2.40
N SER A 13 7.31 3.11 1.73
CA SER A 13 8.50 3.76 2.35
C SER A 13 8.15 4.86 3.37
N HIS A 14 6.89 5.28 3.46
CA HIS A 14 6.42 6.21 4.49
C HIS A 14 6.04 5.53 5.81
N LEU A 15 6.20 4.21 5.94
CA LEU A 15 6.01 3.48 7.19
C LEU A 15 7.22 3.68 8.13
N ASN A 16 7.26 4.83 8.80
CA ASN A 16 8.00 4.95 10.05
C ASN A 16 7.29 5.91 11.02
N PRO A 17 6.27 5.44 11.76
CA PRO A 17 5.45 6.27 12.65
C PRO A 17 6.17 6.72 13.94
N LEU A 18 7.44 6.36 14.14
CA LEU A 18 8.20 6.66 15.37
C LEU A 18 9.39 7.63 15.16
N GLY A 19 9.43 8.35 14.03
CA GLY A 19 10.42 9.39 13.77
C GLY A 19 10.18 10.67 14.57
N GLY A 20 10.31 10.61 15.90
CA GLY A 20 10.23 11.78 16.77
C GLY A 20 11.23 12.87 16.35
N LYS A 21 10.73 13.95 15.74
CA LYS A 21 11.51 15.19 15.56
C LYS A 21 11.76 15.80 16.92
N ASN A 22 12.96 15.60 17.46
CA ASN A 22 13.81 16.59 18.13
C ASN A 22 14.90 15.89 18.94
N LYS A 23 16.18 16.03 18.55
CA LYS A 23 17.33 16.04 19.46
C LYS A 23 18.62 16.54 18.78
N SER A 24 19.51 17.05 19.62
CA SER A 24 20.60 18.01 19.35
C SER A 24 21.76 17.47 18.50
N THR A 25 22.23 18.30 17.55
CA THR A 25 23.40 18.09 16.67
C THR A 25 24.66 17.58 17.39
N ASN A 26 24.93 18.04 18.61
CA ASN A 26 26.10 17.61 19.39
C ASN A 26 26.07 16.12 19.78
N ARG A 27 24.88 15.51 19.90
CA ARG A 27 24.75 14.08 20.23
C ARG A 27 25.01 13.21 19.00
N ASP A 28 24.60 13.68 17.84
CA ASP A 28 24.83 13.03 16.54
C ASP A 28 26.33 13.00 16.21
N GLU A 29 27.04 14.12 16.39
CA GLU A 29 28.49 14.20 16.17
C GLU A 29 29.27 13.25 17.10
N ALA A 30 28.92 13.24 18.38
CA ALA A 30 29.56 12.33 19.34
C ALA A 30 29.30 10.85 19.03
N MET A 31 28.12 10.51 18.52
CA MET A 31 27.78 9.13 18.14
C MET A 31 28.44 8.73 16.83
N SER A 32 28.50 9.63 15.84
CA SER A 32 29.20 9.41 14.58
C SER A 32 30.68 9.11 14.82
N VAL A 33 31.37 9.94 15.61
CA VAL A 33 32.80 9.77 15.92
C VAL A 33 33.08 8.51 16.74
N LYS A 34 32.21 8.16 17.71
CA LYS A 34 32.47 7.03 18.62
C LYS A 34 32.11 5.66 18.05
N LYS A 35 31.07 5.56 17.22
CA LYS A 35 30.54 4.26 16.76
C LYS A 35 30.57 4.07 15.24
N ILE A 36 30.22 5.10 14.47
CA ILE A 36 30.04 4.98 13.02
C ILE A 36 31.39 5.03 12.29
N GLN A 37 32.19 6.08 12.53
CA GLN A 37 33.48 6.24 11.87
C GLN A 37 34.45 5.06 12.08
N PRO A 38 34.55 4.43 13.27
CA PRO A 38 35.36 3.24 13.44
C PRO A 38 34.92 2.07 12.54
N LEU A 39 33.61 1.82 12.43
CA LEU A 39 33.07 0.77 11.58
C LEU A 39 33.31 1.06 10.10
N LEU A 40 33.11 2.31 9.65
CA LEU A 40 33.41 2.71 8.27
C LEU A 40 34.90 2.59 7.93
N LYS A 41 35.79 2.84 8.89
CA LYS A 41 37.23 2.60 8.73
C LYS A 41 37.55 1.11 8.64
N GLN A 42 36.89 0.27 9.44
CA GLN A 42 37.06 -1.19 9.39
C GLN A 42 36.51 -1.80 8.10
N LEU A 43 35.39 -1.30 7.57
CA LEU A 43 34.92 -1.65 6.23
C LEU A 43 35.94 -1.30 5.13
N ASN A 44 36.81 -0.33 5.40
CA ASN A 44 37.93 0.02 4.55
C ASN A 44 39.23 -0.75 4.84
N SER A 45 39.25 -1.67 5.80
CA SER A 45 40.43 -2.48 6.13
C SER A 45 40.88 -3.34 4.94
N ALA A 46 42.19 -3.57 4.84
CA ALA A 46 42.75 -4.52 3.89
C ALA A 46 42.40 -5.98 4.26
N ALA A 47 42.14 -6.26 5.54
CA ALA A 47 41.82 -7.60 6.01
C ALA A 47 40.34 -7.96 5.76
N PRO A 48 40.04 -9.07 5.04
CA PRO A 48 38.66 -9.48 4.77
C PRO A 48 37.83 -9.75 6.03
N ASN A 49 38.44 -10.32 7.08
CA ASN A 49 37.74 -10.61 8.33
C ASN A 49 37.28 -9.34 9.05
N ASP A 50 38.08 -8.27 9.04
CA ASP A 50 37.71 -6.99 9.63
C ASP A 50 36.53 -6.37 8.87
N ARG A 51 36.54 -6.48 7.53
CA ARG A 51 35.46 -6.00 6.68
C ARG A 51 34.17 -6.78 6.93
N ALA A 52 34.23 -8.11 6.99
CA ALA A 52 33.08 -8.96 7.24
C ALA A 52 32.45 -8.67 8.63
N MET A 53 33.27 -8.58 9.68
CA MET A 53 32.76 -8.23 11.03
C MET A 53 32.13 -6.83 11.08
N ALA A 54 32.76 -5.85 10.43
CA ALA A 54 32.23 -4.50 10.37
C ALA A 54 30.94 -4.44 9.56
N LEU A 55 30.85 -5.18 8.44
CA LEU A 55 29.66 -5.25 7.59
C LEU A 55 28.47 -5.82 8.35
N GLY A 56 28.64 -6.97 9.01
CA GLY A 56 27.58 -7.55 9.84
C GLY A 56 27.12 -6.62 10.95
N SER A 57 28.06 -5.89 11.58
CA SER A 57 27.73 -4.90 12.60
C SER A 57 26.95 -3.71 12.03
N VAL A 58 27.33 -3.21 10.84
CA VAL A 58 26.63 -2.12 10.16
C VAL A 58 25.24 -2.55 9.73
N THR A 59 25.08 -3.77 9.22
CA THR A 59 23.78 -4.32 8.81
C THR A 59 22.79 -4.32 9.97
N VAL A 60 23.20 -4.83 11.14
CA VAL A 60 22.35 -4.84 12.34
C VAL A 60 22.04 -3.42 12.82
N LEU A 61 23.02 -2.52 12.83
CA LEU A 61 22.80 -1.14 13.27
C LEU A 61 21.90 -0.35 12.30
N CYS A 62 21.88 -0.68 11.01
CA CYS A 62 21.01 -0.02 10.04
C CYS A 62 19.54 -0.42 10.20
N GLU A 63 19.20 -1.43 11.01
CA GLU A 63 17.80 -1.70 11.36
C GLU A 63 17.18 -0.55 12.17
N ASP A 64 17.99 0.16 12.97
CA ASP A 64 17.54 1.35 13.69
C ASP A 64 17.49 2.57 12.75
N PRO A 65 16.33 3.24 12.60
CA PRO A 65 16.16 4.36 11.67
C PRO A 65 17.11 5.53 11.92
N TYR A 66 17.47 5.78 13.18
CA TYR A 66 18.35 6.90 13.52
C TYR A 66 19.81 6.58 13.15
N MET A 67 20.29 5.39 13.51
CA MET A 67 21.62 4.90 13.13
C MET A 67 21.75 4.81 11.60
N ARG A 68 20.76 4.27 10.90
CA ARG A 68 20.71 4.20 9.43
C ARG A 68 20.92 5.57 8.79
N LYS A 69 20.17 6.60 9.23
CA LYS A 69 20.33 7.97 8.73
C LYS A 69 21.72 8.54 8.96
N LEU A 70 22.35 8.24 10.09
CA LEU A 70 23.72 8.68 10.35
C LEU A 70 24.75 7.98 9.45
N PHE A 71 24.61 6.67 9.22
CA PHE A 71 25.47 5.94 8.27
C PHE A 71 25.36 6.49 6.85
N LEU A 72 24.14 6.82 6.40
CA LEU A 72 23.91 7.41 5.09
C LEU A 72 24.57 8.79 4.96
N LYS A 73 24.49 9.64 5.99
CA LYS A 73 25.20 10.93 6.03
C LYS A 73 26.71 10.78 5.92
N GLU A 74 27.27 9.70 6.48
CA GLU A 74 28.70 9.37 6.44
C GLU A 74 29.10 8.57 5.19
N LYS A 75 28.30 8.65 4.10
CA LYS A 75 28.61 8.09 2.78
C LYS A 75 28.72 6.57 2.73
N LEU A 76 27.96 5.85 3.57
CA LEU A 76 27.93 4.38 3.54
C LEU A 76 27.66 3.81 2.14
N LEU A 77 26.69 4.37 1.39
CA LEU A 77 26.34 3.87 0.06
C LEU A 77 27.52 3.94 -0.93
N HIS A 78 28.27 5.05 -0.93
CA HIS A 78 29.47 5.18 -1.78
C HIS A 78 30.51 4.12 -1.42
N LEU A 79 30.75 3.89 -0.12
CA LEU A 79 31.72 2.90 0.34
C LEU A 79 31.35 1.49 -0.13
N ILE A 80 30.07 1.12 -0.03
CA ILE A 80 29.60 -0.19 -0.48
C ILE A 80 29.82 -0.34 -2.00
N MET A 81 29.37 0.65 -2.77
CA MET A 81 29.47 0.67 -4.24
C MET A 81 30.92 0.58 -4.75
N ASP A 82 31.82 1.38 -4.18
CA ASP A 82 33.18 1.53 -4.68
C ASP A 82 34.12 0.38 -4.29
N LYS A 83 33.78 -0.35 -3.21
CA LYS A 83 34.71 -1.31 -2.60
C LYS A 83 34.12 -2.69 -2.35
N LEU A 84 32.96 -2.77 -1.71
CA LEU A 84 32.47 -4.04 -1.17
C LEU A 84 31.78 -4.91 -2.23
N LEU A 85 31.15 -4.29 -3.24
CA LEU A 85 30.54 -5.05 -4.35
C LEU A 85 31.58 -5.78 -5.22
N SER A 86 32.83 -5.30 -5.22
CA SER A 86 33.96 -5.85 -5.95
C SER A 86 34.97 -6.57 -5.05
N ASP A 87 34.57 -6.96 -3.84
CA ASP A 87 35.45 -7.66 -2.90
C ASP A 87 35.85 -9.06 -3.42
N ASP A 88 37.07 -9.49 -3.08
CA ASP A 88 37.55 -10.84 -3.40
C ASP A 88 36.80 -11.93 -2.59
N ASN A 89 36.29 -11.57 -1.41
CA ASN A 89 35.49 -12.48 -0.59
C ASN A 89 34.01 -12.42 -0.99
N MET A 90 33.51 -13.51 -1.56
CA MET A 90 32.11 -13.62 -1.98
C MET A 90 31.11 -13.41 -0.84
N GLU A 91 31.43 -13.81 0.40
CA GLU A 91 30.53 -13.59 1.54
C GLU A 91 30.28 -12.10 1.79
N ILE A 92 31.34 -11.28 1.70
CA ILE A 92 31.26 -9.82 1.80
C ILE A 92 30.41 -9.26 0.66
N VAL A 93 30.61 -9.74 -0.57
CA VAL A 93 29.81 -9.31 -1.73
C VAL A 93 28.33 -9.62 -1.52
N VAL A 94 28.00 -10.84 -1.12
CA VAL A 94 26.61 -11.27 -0.88
C VAL A 94 25.95 -10.42 0.20
N GLU A 95 26.62 -10.22 1.33
CA GLU A 95 26.08 -9.44 2.44
C GLU A 95 25.97 -7.95 2.09
N SER A 96 26.86 -7.42 1.24
CA SER A 96 26.81 -6.04 0.77
C SER A 96 25.59 -5.77 -0.10
N TYR A 97 25.24 -6.69 -1.01
CA TYR A 97 24.00 -6.60 -1.78
C TYR A 97 22.77 -6.71 -0.87
N GLY A 98 22.82 -7.57 0.15
CA GLY A 98 21.76 -7.67 1.16
C GLY A 98 21.55 -6.37 1.94
N LEU A 99 22.64 -5.69 2.32
CA LEU A 99 22.59 -4.38 2.96
C LEU A 99 22.02 -3.31 2.02
N LEU A 100 22.47 -3.24 0.77
CA LEU A 100 21.91 -2.29 -0.21
C LEU A 100 20.41 -2.51 -0.44
N ARG A 101 19.97 -3.76 -0.54
CA ARG A 101 18.55 -4.11 -0.63
C ARG A 101 17.78 -3.55 0.56
N ASN A 102 18.26 -3.78 1.79
CA ASN A 102 17.59 -3.28 2.99
C ASN A 102 17.52 -1.75 3.00
N LEU A 103 18.62 -1.07 2.69
CA LEU A 103 18.65 0.40 2.62
C LEU A 103 17.70 0.96 1.55
N ALA A 104 17.60 0.30 0.39
CA ALA A 104 16.67 0.67 -0.67
C ALA A 104 15.20 0.52 -0.23
N LEU A 105 14.87 -0.58 0.46
CA LEU A 105 13.51 -0.84 0.97
C LEU A 105 13.12 0.12 2.11
N GLU A 106 14.05 0.42 3.02
CA GLU A 106 13.76 1.17 4.24
C GLU A 106 13.76 2.69 4.06
N GLU A 107 14.59 3.23 3.15
CA GLU A 107 14.64 4.67 2.87
C GLU A 107 13.90 5.07 1.59
N GLY A 108 13.61 4.12 0.71
CA GLY A 108 12.78 4.33 -0.48
C GLY A 108 13.43 5.21 -1.55
N TYR A 109 12.65 6.18 -2.05
CA TYR A 109 12.93 6.96 -3.26
C TYR A 109 14.35 7.52 -3.33
N ASP A 110 14.82 8.20 -2.28
CA ASP A 110 16.11 8.90 -2.28
C ASP A 110 17.29 7.94 -2.47
N VAL A 111 17.28 6.80 -1.77
CA VAL A 111 18.33 5.78 -1.89
C VAL A 111 18.24 5.07 -3.24
N CYS A 112 17.04 4.72 -3.70
CA CYS A 112 16.86 4.06 -5.00
C CYS A 112 17.36 4.93 -6.16
N VAL A 113 16.97 6.22 -6.18
CA VAL A 113 17.41 7.16 -7.21
C VAL A 113 18.91 7.40 -7.16
N PHE A 114 19.49 7.49 -5.96
CA PHE A 114 20.94 7.61 -5.80
C PHE A 114 21.68 6.39 -6.37
N LEU A 115 21.25 5.17 -6.03
CA LEU A 115 21.88 3.93 -6.51
C LEU A 115 21.78 3.83 -8.04
N TRP A 116 20.60 4.13 -8.59
CA TRP A 116 20.37 4.12 -10.05
C TRP A 116 21.27 5.11 -10.79
N ARG A 117 21.36 6.35 -10.29
CA ARG A 117 22.25 7.38 -10.86
C ARG A 117 23.73 7.06 -10.71
N SER A 118 24.08 6.24 -9.72
CA SER A 118 25.43 5.75 -9.49
C SER A 118 25.75 4.48 -10.29
N ASP A 119 24.93 4.13 -11.29
CA ASP A 119 25.10 2.99 -12.18
C ASP A 119 25.18 1.62 -11.48
N ILE A 120 24.35 1.43 -10.43
CA ILE A 120 24.22 0.14 -9.73
C ILE A 120 23.88 -1.02 -10.69
N TRP A 121 23.19 -0.72 -11.79
CA TRP A 121 22.76 -1.73 -12.76
C TRP A 121 23.96 -2.49 -13.36
N THR A 122 25.08 -1.83 -13.64
CA THR A 122 26.28 -2.50 -14.16
C THR A 122 26.80 -3.57 -13.18
N SER A 123 26.81 -3.26 -11.88
CA SER A 123 27.19 -4.21 -10.83
C SER A 123 26.20 -5.36 -10.70
N ILE A 124 24.89 -5.06 -10.74
CA ILE A 124 23.82 -6.07 -10.72
C ILE A 124 23.95 -7.01 -11.92
N SER A 125 24.05 -6.48 -13.14
CA SER A 125 24.16 -7.26 -14.38
C SER A 125 25.38 -8.18 -14.36
N SER A 126 26.54 -7.69 -13.89
CA SER A 126 27.73 -8.51 -13.69
C SER A 126 27.51 -9.63 -12.65
N GLY A 127 26.80 -9.33 -11.56
CA GLY A 127 26.41 -10.32 -10.56
C GLY A 127 25.48 -11.39 -11.12
N LEU A 128 24.49 -11.00 -11.91
CA LEU A 128 23.55 -11.90 -12.57
C LEU A 128 24.26 -12.84 -13.57
N ASP A 129 25.22 -12.33 -14.34
CA ASP A 129 26.04 -13.14 -15.24
C ASP A 129 26.87 -14.19 -14.46
N LYS A 130 27.42 -13.81 -13.30
CA LYS A 130 28.13 -14.76 -12.41
C LYS A 130 27.19 -15.82 -11.86
N LEU A 131 25.97 -15.44 -11.48
CA LEU A 131 24.93 -16.37 -11.02
C LEU A 131 24.60 -17.39 -12.13
N LEU A 132 24.37 -16.93 -13.36
CA LEU A 132 24.08 -17.79 -14.51
C LEU A 132 25.19 -18.80 -14.79
N LYS A 133 26.45 -18.33 -14.88
CA LYS A 133 27.62 -19.21 -15.09
C LYS A 133 27.76 -20.26 -13.97
N SER A 134 27.50 -19.85 -12.73
CA SER A 134 27.58 -20.77 -11.59
C SER A 134 26.45 -21.81 -11.62
N LEU A 135 25.24 -21.42 -12.03
CA LEU A 135 24.12 -22.34 -12.22
C LEU A 135 24.38 -23.36 -13.34
N GLU A 136 25.02 -22.96 -14.43
CA GLU A 136 25.46 -23.89 -15.48
C GLU A 136 26.46 -24.92 -14.94
N SER A 137 27.41 -24.50 -14.10
CA SER A 137 28.36 -25.43 -13.47
C SER A 137 27.69 -26.43 -12.53
N LEU A 138 26.64 -25.99 -11.81
CA LEU A 138 25.83 -26.86 -10.95
C LEU A 138 24.99 -27.87 -11.77
N LYS A 139 24.42 -27.43 -12.90
CA LYS A 139 23.73 -28.33 -13.86
C LYS A 139 24.66 -29.42 -14.39
N ALA A 140 25.93 -29.10 -14.60
CA ALA A 140 26.96 -30.04 -15.04
C ALA A 140 27.44 -31.03 -13.95
N ASN A 141 26.80 -31.06 -12.77
CA ASN A 141 27.15 -31.94 -11.63
C ASN A 141 28.61 -31.78 -11.15
N VAL A 142 29.19 -30.59 -11.29
CA VAL A 142 30.46 -30.28 -10.64
C VAL A 142 30.23 -30.35 -9.12
N LYS A 143 31.11 -31.04 -8.39
CA LYS A 143 31.02 -31.17 -6.91
C LYS A 143 31.20 -29.80 -6.26
N ALA A 144 30.10 -29.06 -6.09
CA ALA A 144 30.03 -27.88 -5.25
C ALA A 144 29.81 -28.31 -3.79
N ASN A 145 30.47 -27.65 -2.85
CA ASN A 145 30.18 -27.84 -1.42
C ASN A 145 28.84 -27.17 -1.07
N ALA A 146 28.19 -27.63 0.00
CA ALA A 146 26.87 -27.12 0.40
C ALA A 146 26.88 -25.60 0.69
N GLU A 147 28.00 -25.09 1.21
CA GLU A 147 28.15 -23.68 1.59
C GLU A 147 28.27 -22.74 0.39
N SER A 148 29.04 -23.10 -0.65
CA SER A 148 29.12 -22.30 -1.89
C SER A 148 27.78 -22.28 -2.62
N THR A 149 27.06 -23.40 -2.66
CA THR A 149 25.72 -23.48 -3.23
C THR A 149 24.73 -22.58 -2.46
N ARG A 150 24.81 -22.57 -1.12
CA ARG A 150 24.00 -21.66 -0.29
C ARG A 150 24.31 -20.20 -0.62
N LEU A 151 25.58 -19.81 -0.58
CA LEU A 151 26.02 -18.44 -0.88
C LEU A 151 25.61 -18.00 -2.29
N LEU A 152 25.64 -18.89 -3.27
CA LEU A 152 25.19 -18.60 -4.63
C LEU A 152 23.69 -18.25 -4.66
N PHE A 153 22.86 -18.99 -3.94
CA PHE A 153 21.42 -18.72 -3.89
C PHE A 153 21.10 -17.46 -3.09
N ASP A 154 21.80 -17.23 -1.97
CA ASP A 154 21.68 -15.98 -1.20
C ASP A 154 22.10 -14.77 -2.07
N PHE A 155 23.12 -14.95 -2.92
CA PHE A 155 23.54 -13.93 -3.87
C PHE A 155 22.45 -13.61 -4.90
N GLY A 156 21.89 -14.65 -5.54
CA GLY A 156 20.82 -14.48 -6.51
C GLY A 156 19.58 -13.84 -5.90
N ASP A 157 19.22 -14.24 -4.68
CA ASP A 157 18.11 -13.69 -3.90
C ASP A 157 18.31 -12.18 -3.66
N ASN A 158 19.48 -11.78 -3.14
CA ASN A 158 19.79 -10.37 -2.89
C ASN A 158 19.81 -9.53 -4.18
N LEU A 159 20.31 -10.06 -5.30
CA LEU A 159 20.32 -9.36 -6.58
C LEU A 159 18.91 -9.12 -7.11
N VAL A 160 18.07 -10.15 -7.16
CA VAL A 160 16.69 -10.03 -7.66
C VAL A 160 15.88 -9.13 -6.73
N SER A 161 16.00 -9.31 -5.41
CA SER A 161 15.33 -8.47 -4.42
C SER A 161 15.74 -7.00 -4.52
N LEU A 162 17.02 -6.71 -4.79
CA LEU A 162 17.47 -5.33 -4.99
C LEU A 162 16.85 -4.71 -6.25
N VAL A 163 16.70 -5.47 -7.34
CA VAL A 163 15.99 -4.99 -8.53
C VAL A 163 14.54 -4.64 -8.19
N VAL A 164 13.84 -5.52 -7.47
CA VAL A 164 12.45 -5.26 -7.01
C VAL A 164 12.38 -4.00 -6.16
N ALA A 165 13.31 -3.81 -5.21
CA ALA A 165 13.37 -2.62 -4.37
C ALA A 165 13.62 -1.33 -5.18
N LEU A 166 14.51 -1.37 -6.17
CA LEU A 166 14.83 -0.24 -7.03
C LEU A 166 13.64 0.17 -7.90
N THR A 167 12.99 -0.79 -8.57
CA THR A 167 11.83 -0.52 -9.43
C THR A 167 10.63 -0.05 -8.63
N SER A 168 10.40 -0.64 -7.45
CA SER A 168 9.31 -0.23 -6.55
C SER A 168 9.57 1.13 -5.87
N GLY A 169 10.82 1.55 -5.77
CA GLY A 169 11.21 2.80 -5.12
C GLY A 169 11.04 4.05 -5.99
N SER A 170 10.92 3.91 -7.32
CA SER A 170 10.68 5.04 -8.22
C SER A 170 10.06 4.63 -9.54
N ASP A 171 8.94 5.26 -9.90
CA ASP A 171 8.29 5.07 -11.20
C ASP A 171 9.24 5.36 -12.37
N SER A 172 10.15 6.34 -12.23
CA SER A 172 11.14 6.65 -13.26
C SER A 172 12.14 5.52 -13.49
N ILE A 173 12.49 4.78 -12.44
CA ILE A 173 13.36 3.61 -12.51
C ILE A 173 12.60 2.45 -13.14
N LEU A 174 11.36 2.22 -12.71
CA LEU A 174 10.50 1.20 -13.31
C LEU A 174 10.33 1.43 -14.82
N GLU A 175 10.01 2.64 -15.24
CA GLU A 175 9.87 2.98 -16.65
C GLU A 175 11.16 2.73 -17.46
N ASP A 176 12.32 3.16 -16.95
CA ASP A 176 13.60 2.91 -17.60
C ASP A 176 13.92 1.41 -17.66
N PHE A 177 13.64 0.68 -16.59
CA PHE A 177 13.83 -0.77 -16.51
C PHE A 177 12.98 -1.51 -17.55
N LEU A 178 11.70 -1.14 -17.70
CA LEU A 178 10.77 -1.77 -18.65
C LEU A 178 11.09 -1.44 -20.12
N LYS A 179 11.58 -0.23 -20.41
CA LYS A 179 11.86 0.23 -21.78
C LYS A 179 13.25 -0.16 -22.30
N SER A 180 14.15 -0.62 -21.44
CA SER A 180 15.53 -0.96 -21.78
C SER A 180 15.78 -2.47 -21.84
N GLU A 181 16.97 -2.87 -22.29
CA GLU A 181 17.40 -4.28 -22.34
C GLU A 181 17.49 -4.94 -20.95
N LYS A 182 17.35 -4.15 -19.87
CA LYS A 182 17.37 -4.59 -18.48
C LYS A 182 16.28 -5.63 -18.19
N LEU A 183 15.06 -5.41 -18.69
CA LEU A 183 13.96 -6.37 -18.55
C LEU A 183 14.28 -7.71 -19.24
N ALA A 184 14.82 -7.66 -20.45
CA ALA A 184 15.19 -8.87 -21.19
C ALA A 184 16.31 -9.67 -20.49
N CYS A 185 17.30 -8.97 -19.92
CA CYS A 185 18.32 -9.57 -19.06
C CYS A 185 17.68 -10.30 -17.87
N MET A 186 16.77 -9.64 -17.15
CA MET A 186 16.08 -10.25 -16.01
C MET A 186 15.23 -11.46 -16.40
N PHE A 187 14.53 -11.42 -17.54
CA PHE A 187 13.78 -12.57 -18.04
C PHE A 187 14.71 -13.75 -18.34
N SER A 188 15.86 -13.51 -18.96
CA SER A 188 16.86 -14.57 -19.20
C SER A 188 17.33 -15.22 -17.90
N VAL A 189 17.60 -14.40 -16.87
CA VAL A 189 17.98 -14.88 -15.53
C VAL A 189 16.87 -15.74 -14.93
N ILE A 190 15.65 -15.20 -14.83
CA ILE A 190 14.52 -15.86 -14.17
C ILE A 190 14.20 -17.18 -14.87
N LYS A 191 14.20 -17.22 -16.21
CA LYS A 191 14.02 -18.46 -16.97
C LYS A 191 15.07 -19.50 -16.63
N SER A 192 16.35 -19.10 -16.60
CA SER A 192 17.46 -20.00 -16.33
C SER A 192 17.42 -20.56 -14.90
N VAL A 193 17.04 -19.72 -13.93
CA VAL A 193 16.87 -20.10 -12.52
C VAL A 193 15.66 -21.01 -12.35
N LEU A 194 14.49 -20.66 -12.89
CA LEU A 194 13.27 -21.48 -12.80
C LEU A 194 13.46 -22.86 -13.44
N ALA A 195 14.08 -22.92 -14.61
CA ALA A 195 14.42 -24.17 -15.30
C ALA A 195 15.39 -25.06 -14.50
N TYR A 196 16.20 -24.48 -13.62
CA TYR A 196 17.03 -25.23 -12.68
C TYR A 196 16.27 -25.60 -11.40
N ALA A 197 15.47 -24.67 -10.89
CA ALA A 197 14.81 -24.73 -9.60
C ALA A 197 13.74 -25.82 -9.56
N LEU A 198 12.90 -25.90 -10.58
CA LEU A 198 11.72 -26.76 -10.61
C LEU A 198 12.08 -28.13 -11.16
N VAL A 199 11.78 -29.17 -10.38
CA VAL A 199 11.95 -30.57 -10.78
C VAL A 199 10.68 -31.32 -10.47
N GLU A 200 10.07 -31.89 -11.49
CA GLU A 200 8.92 -32.75 -11.31
C GLU A 200 9.35 -34.09 -10.69
N LYS A 201 8.70 -34.45 -9.58
CA LYS A 201 8.82 -35.75 -8.90
C LYS A 201 7.44 -36.16 -8.42
N ASP A 202 6.96 -37.32 -8.86
CA ASP A 202 5.69 -37.91 -8.41
C ASP A 202 4.49 -36.93 -8.53
N GLN A 203 4.34 -36.26 -9.69
CA GLN A 203 3.29 -35.26 -9.96
C GLN A 203 3.36 -34.00 -9.06
N LYS A 204 4.44 -33.82 -8.30
CA LYS A 204 4.71 -32.64 -7.48
C LYS A 204 5.99 -31.94 -7.93
N MET A 205 6.07 -30.65 -7.67
CA MET A 205 7.27 -29.85 -7.96
C MET A 205 8.17 -29.80 -6.72
N SER A 206 9.38 -30.32 -6.86
CA SER A 206 10.45 -30.20 -5.88
C SER A 206 11.35 -29.02 -6.24
N LEU A 207 11.72 -28.19 -5.25
CA LEU A 207 12.62 -27.06 -5.43
C LEU A 207 14.07 -27.45 -5.17
N ARG A 208 14.96 -27.18 -6.13
CA ARG A 208 16.43 -27.26 -5.98
C ARG A 208 17.05 -26.01 -5.36
N ILE A 209 16.29 -24.93 -5.29
CA ILE A 209 16.69 -23.67 -4.66
C ILE A 209 15.93 -23.48 -3.33
N PRO A 210 16.42 -22.62 -2.42
CA PRO A 210 15.68 -22.23 -1.24
C PRO A 210 14.32 -21.65 -1.59
N VAL A 211 13.32 -21.91 -0.75
CA VAL A 211 11.95 -21.37 -0.91
C VAL A 211 11.96 -19.84 -0.85
N SER A 212 12.86 -19.22 -0.08
CA SER A 212 13.02 -17.76 -0.05
C SER A 212 13.36 -17.21 -1.43
N PHE A 213 14.34 -17.79 -2.12
CA PHE A 213 14.74 -17.33 -3.45
C PHE A 213 13.65 -17.58 -4.49
N PHE A 214 12.91 -18.70 -4.38
CA PHE A 214 11.74 -18.92 -5.23
C PHE A 214 10.65 -17.86 -4.98
N ASN A 215 10.37 -17.53 -3.71
CA ASN A 215 9.43 -16.47 -3.36
C ASN A 215 9.88 -15.11 -3.87
N THR A 216 11.18 -14.78 -3.85
CA THR A 216 11.71 -13.55 -4.44
C THR A 216 11.45 -13.45 -5.94
N ILE A 217 11.51 -14.57 -6.67
CA ILE A 217 11.14 -14.60 -8.10
C ILE A 217 9.64 -14.36 -8.28
N LEU A 218 8.81 -14.99 -7.45
CA LEU A 218 7.36 -14.76 -7.48
C LEU A 218 7.02 -13.31 -7.10
N ASP A 219 7.70 -12.76 -6.10
CA ASP A 219 7.57 -11.37 -5.66
C ASP A 219 7.94 -10.41 -6.80
N PHE A 220 9.04 -10.65 -7.52
CA PHE A 220 9.38 -9.88 -8.73
C PHE A 220 8.25 -9.90 -9.77
N ILE A 221 7.68 -11.08 -10.07
CA ILE A 221 6.60 -11.18 -11.06
C ILE A 221 5.34 -10.46 -10.56
N TYR A 222 4.95 -10.71 -9.31
CA TYR A 222 3.76 -10.10 -8.70
C TYR A 222 3.87 -8.58 -8.62
N ASP A 223 4.99 -8.09 -8.11
CA ASP A 223 5.19 -6.67 -7.85
C ASP A 223 5.18 -5.87 -9.14
N LEU A 224 5.90 -6.30 -10.19
CA LEU A 224 5.93 -5.60 -11.46
C LEU A 224 4.63 -5.76 -12.27
N SER A 225 3.98 -6.92 -12.22
CA SER A 225 2.68 -7.11 -12.91
C SER A 225 1.59 -6.24 -12.31
N SER A 226 1.61 -6.06 -10.98
CA SER A 226 0.60 -5.25 -10.31
C SER A 226 0.76 -3.73 -10.49
N GLU A 227 1.87 -3.28 -11.07
CA GLU A 227 2.17 -1.87 -11.32
C GLU A 227 2.15 -1.51 -12.81
N SER A 228 2.35 -2.48 -13.71
CA SER A 228 2.55 -2.20 -15.12
C SER A 228 1.87 -3.22 -16.03
N LEU A 229 0.88 -2.73 -16.77
CA LEU A 229 0.28 -3.46 -17.90
C LEU A 229 1.35 -3.84 -18.94
N GLY A 230 2.32 -2.96 -19.19
CA GLY A 230 3.42 -3.25 -20.11
C GLY A 230 4.29 -4.43 -19.66
N PHE A 231 4.43 -4.64 -18.34
CA PHE A 231 5.11 -5.83 -17.82
C PHE A 231 4.26 -7.10 -18.01
N ILE A 232 2.95 -7.04 -17.76
CA ILE A 232 2.02 -8.16 -18.02
C ILE A 232 2.08 -8.57 -19.50
N GLU A 233 2.07 -7.60 -20.42
CA GLU A 233 2.21 -7.83 -21.85
C GLU A 233 3.57 -8.49 -22.19
N ALA A 234 4.67 -7.99 -21.63
CA ALA A 234 6.00 -8.55 -21.85
C ALA A 234 6.12 -10.00 -21.36
N VAL A 235 5.57 -10.33 -20.18
CA VAL A 235 5.54 -11.71 -19.66
C VAL A 235 4.67 -12.61 -20.54
N THR A 236 3.54 -12.08 -21.02
CA THR A 236 2.62 -12.84 -21.89
C THR A 236 3.25 -13.16 -23.26
N GLN A 237 4.12 -12.27 -23.76
CA GLN A 237 4.88 -12.47 -25.00
C GLN A 237 6.07 -13.42 -24.85
N ASP A 238 6.64 -13.58 -23.65
CA ASP A 238 7.69 -14.56 -23.39
C ASP A 238 7.09 -15.97 -23.22
N ALA A 239 7.44 -16.88 -24.14
CA ALA A 239 6.85 -18.22 -24.19
C ALA A 239 7.02 -19.02 -22.89
N PHE A 240 8.19 -18.95 -22.25
CA PHE A 240 8.46 -19.72 -21.04
C PHE A 240 7.73 -19.12 -19.84
N LEU A 241 7.83 -17.79 -19.66
CA LEU A 241 7.20 -17.13 -18.51
C LEU A 241 5.68 -17.14 -18.60
N SER A 242 5.11 -17.00 -19.80
CA SER A 242 3.67 -17.16 -20.03
C SER A 242 3.17 -18.55 -19.63
N GLU A 243 3.88 -19.61 -20.03
CA GLU A 243 3.53 -20.98 -19.64
C GLU A 243 3.69 -21.20 -18.13
N PHE A 244 4.79 -20.71 -17.55
CA PHE A 244 5.04 -20.80 -16.11
C PHE A 244 3.92 -20.14 -15.29
N VAL A 245 3.56 -18.89 -15.60
CA VAL A 245 2.52 -18.15 -14.88
C VAL A 245 1.15 -18.84 -15.02
N LYS A 246 0.82 -19.38 -16.20
CA LYS A 246 -0.43 -20.14 -16.41
C LYS A 246 -0.48 -21.44 -15.60
N ALA A 247 0.64 -22.14 -15.46
CA ALA A 247 0.71 -23.39 -14.71
C ALA A 247 0.74 -23.17 -13.19
N LEU A 248 1.23 -22.02 -12.73
CA LEU A 248 1.51 -21.71 -11.32
C LEU A 248 0.34 -22.01 -10.36
N PRO A 249 -0.92 -21.64 -10.62
CA PRO A 249 -2.03 -21.84 -9.67
C PRO A 249 -2.35 -23.32 -9.41
N THR A 250 -1.99 -24.20 -10.35
CA THR A 250 -2.20 -25.64 -10.27
C THR A 250 -0.96 -26.41 -9.80
N MET A 251 0.17 -25.72 -9.65
CA MET A 251 1.45 -26.31 -9.32
C MET A 251 1.53 -26.67 -7.83
N GLN A 252 1.71 -27.96 -7.52
CA GLN A 252 1.92 -28.41 -6.14
C GLN A 252 3.40 -28.41 -5.77
N VAL A 253 3.87 -27.33 -5.17
CA VAL A 253 5.26 -27.18 -4.71
C VAL A 253 5.41 -27.81 -3.31
N MET A 254 6.27 -28.83 -3.17
CA MET A 254 6.38 -29.64 -1.94
C MET A 254 6.74 -28.87 -0.66
N ASN A 255 7.50 -27.78 -0.80
CA ASN A 255 7.97 -26.96 0.32
C ASN A 255 7.41 -25.53 0.25
N ALA A 256 6.26 -25.33 -0.43
CA ALA A 256 5.59 -24.03 -0.42
C ALA A 256 5.26 -23.61 1.01
N ASN A 257 5.53 -22.35 1.33
CA ASN A 257 5.06 -21.72 2.55
C ASN A 257 3.84 -20.84 2.27
N GLU A 258 3.33 -20.17 3.31
CA GLU A 258 2.22 -19.24 3.22
C GLU A 258 2.45 -18.19 2.12
N LEU A 259 3.65 -17.62 2.05
CA LEU A 259 4.01 -16.57 1.10
C LEU A 259 4.02 -17.09 -0.35
N THR A 260 4.53 -18.30 -0.58
CA THR A 260 4.48 -18.94 -1.91
C THR A 260 3.03 -19.03 -2.41
N THR A 261 2.12 -19.42 -1.52
CA THR A 261 0.70 -19.58 -1.85
C THR A 261 0.06 -18.24 -2.17
N VAL A 262 0.27 -17.24 -1.32
CA VAL A 262 -0.30 -15.90 -1.47
C VAL A 262 0.23 -15.22 -2.74
N LEU A 263 1.54 -15.25 -3.00
CA LEU A 263 2.13 -14.69 -4.22
C LEU A 263 1.62 -15.41 -5.48
N THR A 264 1.47 -16.73 -5.42
CA THR A 264 0.89 -17.50 -6.55
C THR A 264 -0.53 -17.02 -6.88
N GLN A 265 -1.37 -16.82 -5.88
CA GLN A 265 -2.73 -16.30 -6.10
C GLN A 265 -2.72 -14.84 -6.57
N GLY A 266 -1.80 -14.03 -6.05
CA GLY A 266 -1.62 -12.65 -6.48
C GLY A 266 -1.22 -12.55 -7.95
N ILE A 267 -0.22 -13.33 -8.39
CA ILE A 267 0.18 -13.42 -9.80
C ILE A 267 -0.99 -13.92 -10.63
N TYR A 268 -1.69 -14.96 -10.18
CA TYR A 268 -2.85 -15.47 -10.91
C TYR A 268 -3.89 -14.37 -11.14
N LEU A 269 -4.23 -13.60 -10.10
CA LEU A 269 -5.15 -12.47 -10.20
C LEU A 269 -4.69 -11.42 -11.23
N GLN A 270 -3.40 -11.06 -11.26
CA GLN A 270 -2.88 -10.06 -12.20
C GLN A 270 -2.91 -10.50 -13.67
N PHE A 271 -2.75 -11.80 -13.91
CA PHE A 271 -2.74 -12.38 -15.26
C PHE A 271 -4.11 -12.91 -15.71
N LEU A 272 -5.12 -12.78 -14.87
CA LEU A 272 -6.51 -12.90 -15.29
C LEU A 272 -6.88 -11.59 -16.00
N ASP A 273 -7.20 -11.70 -17.29
CA ASP A 273 -7.59 -10.57 -18.14
C ASP A 273 -8.94 -9.97 -17.68
N MET A 274 -9.50 -8.99 -18.42
CA MET A 274 -10.75 -8.30 -18.14
C MET A 274 -12.01 -9.20 -18.01
N ASP A 275 -11.88 -10.51 -18.24
CA ASP A 275 -12.94 -11.52 -18.20
C ASP A 275 -12.79 -12.52 -17.03
N VAL A 276 -12.18 -12.11 -15.91
CA VAL A 276 -12.15 -12.97 -14.71
C VAL A 276 -13.57 -13.26 -14.20
N SER A 277 -13.85 -14.47 -13.73
CA SER A 277 -15.17 -14.80 -13.16
C SER A 277 -15.24 -14.48 -11.65
N SER A 278 -16.45 -14.25 -11.12
CA SER A 278 -16.64 -14.12 -9.67
C SER A 278 -16.19 -15.36 -8.93
N GLU A 279 -16.42 -16.55 -9.49
CA GLU A 279 -15.98 -17.84 -8.93
C GLU A 279 -14.45 -17.90 -8.79
N GLN A 280 -13.71 -17.48 -9.82
CA GLN A 280 -12.24 -17.44 -9.79
C GLN A 280 -11.74 -16.47 -8.72
N VAL A 281 -12.36 -15.29 -8.60
CA VAL A 281 -12.01 -14.32 -7.55
C VAL A 281 -12.32 -14.89 -6.17
N ASN A 282 -13.43 -15.61 -6.01
CA ASN A 282 -13.80 -16.22 -4.74
C ASN A 282 -12.81 -17.31 -4.33
N GLU A 283 -12.37 -18.14 -5.28
CA GLU A 283 -11.36 -19.17 -5.06
C GLU A 283 -10.03 -18.56 -4.62
N ILE A 284 -9.60 -17.47 -5.28
CA ILE A 284 -8.41 -16.70 -4.93
C ILE A 284 -8.51 -16.19 -3.50
N LEU A 285 -9.61 -15.52 -3.14
CA LEU A 285 -9.86 -14.99 -1.80
C LEU A 285 -9.78 -16.10 -0.75
N GLY A 286 -10.46 -17.22 -0.98
CA GLY A 286 -10.45 -18.39 -0.10
C GLY A 286 -9.04 -18.92 0.13
N LYS A 287 -8.28 -19.17 -0.95
CA LYS A 287 -6.89 -19.68 -0.86
C LYS A 287 -5.97 -18.71 -0.14
N THR A 288 -6.05 -17.41 -0.41
CA THR A 288 -5.20 -16.42 0.27
C THR A 288 -5.52 -16.29 1.75
N CYS A 289 -6.80 -16.28 2.13
CA CYS A 289 -7.21 -16.20 3.54
C CYS A 289 -6.80 -17.48 4.30
N SER A 290 -7.01 -18.66 3.73
CA SER A 290 -6.59 -19.92 4.36
C SER A 290 -5.07 -20.02 4.53
N ALA A 291 -4.27 -19.39 3.64
CA ALA A 291 -2.82 -19.40 3.77
C ALA A 291 -2.32 -18.65 5.02
N ILE A 292 -3.07 -17.64 5.50
CA ILE A 292 -2.69 -16.83 6.65
C ILE A 292 -3.44 -17.19 7.95
N GLU A 293 -4.42 -18.08 7.88
CA GLU A 293 -5.32 -18.43 9.00
C GLU A 293 -4.56 -18.93 10.24
N ASN A 294 -3.46 -19.67 10.05
CA ASN A 294 -2.70 -20.30 11.12
C ASN A 294 -1.49 -19.47 11.61
N ILE A 295 -1.35 -18.22 11.17
CA ILE A 295 -0.24 -17.37 11.59
C ILE A 295 -0.49 -16.85 13.02
N ASP A 296 0.40 -17.19 13.95
CA ASP A 296 0.38 -16.64 15.31
C ASP A 296 0.94 -15.20 15.30
N LEU A 297 0.02 -14.22 15.36
CA LEU A 297 0.37 -12.80 15.37
C LEU A 297 1.22 -12.38 16.58
N ALA A 298 1.03 -13.03 17.75
CA ALA A 298 1.77 -12.68 18.95
C ALA A 298 3.21 -13.19 18.86
N GLU A 299 3.41 -14.43 18.40
CA GLU A 299 4.74 -14.99 18.16
C GLU A 299 5.48 -14.25 17.04
N MET A 300 4.78 -13.90 15.95
CA MET A 300 5.33 -13.14 14.84
C MET A 300 5.89 -11.79 15.32
N LYS A 301 5.10 -11.00 16.05
CA LYS A 301 5.54 -9.70 16.60
C LYS A 301 6.73 -9.85 17.54
N LYS A 302 6.68 -10.83 18.44
CA LYS A 302 7.77 -11.10 19.38
C LYS A 302 9.08 -11.42 18.64
N SER A 303 9.00 -12.17 17.55
CA SER A 303 10.17 -12.56 16.75
C SER A 303 10.74 -11.42 15.90
N LEU A 304 9.94 -10.39 15.61
CA LEU A 304 10.37 -9.18 14.88
C LEU A 304 10.91 -8.08 15.79
N SER A 305 10.67 -8.17 17.10
CA SER A 305 11.07 -7.17 18.09
C SER A 305 12.57 -7.18 18.34
N THR A 306 13.27 -6.10 17.95
CA THR A 306 14.70 -5.90 18.22
C THR A 306 14.99 -5.83 19.72
N LYS A 307 14.07 -5.28 20.51
CA LYS A 307 14.24 -5.18 21.97
C LYS A 307 14.21 -6.56 22.64
N ASP A 308 13.25 -7.40 22.25
CA ASP A 308 13.16 -8.77 22.80
C ASP A 308 14.35 -9.62 22.35
N PHE A 309 14.86 -9.37 21.14
CA PHE A 309 16.09 -9.96 20.64
C PHE A 309 17.29 -9.61 21.54
N ASP A 310 17.53 -8.31 21.79
CA ASP A 310 18.63 -7.82 22.62
C ASP A 310 18.55 -8.32 24.07
N ASP A 311 17.36 -8.25 24.68
CA ASP A 311 17.12 -8.71 26.05
C ASP A 311 17.36 -10.23 26.18
N SER A 312 16.98 -11.01 25.15
CA SER A 312 17.21 -12.46 25.14
C SER A 312 18.69 -12.84 25.05
N ILE A 313 19.50 -12.06 24.33
CA ILE A 313 20.94 -12.29 24.18
C ILE A 313 21.72 -11.80 25.40
N ALA A 314 21.36 -10.63 25.96
CA ALA A 314 22.05 -10.03 27.10
C ALA A 314 22.01 -10.92 28.36
N SER A 315 21.04 -11.84 28.43
CA SER A 315 20.83 -12.77 29.54
C SER A 315 21.70 -14.03 29.49
N LEU A 316 22.42 -14.29 28.40
CA LEU A 316 23.08 -15.57 28.14
C LEU A 316 24.62 -15.55 28.35
N PRO A 317 25.23 -16.70 28.73
CA PRO A 317 26.68 -16.87 28.73
C PRO A 317 27.26 -16.88 27.30
N ASP A 318 28.45 -16.29 27.09
CA ASP A 318 29.13 -16.12 25.79
C ASP A 318 29.16 -17.36 24.88
N LYS A 319 29.22 -18.57 25.45
CA LYS A 319 29.28 -19.83 24.69
C LYS A 319 27.95 -20.22 24.03
N GLU A 320 26.82 -19.75 24.54
CA GLU A 320 25.48 -20.07 24.03
C GLU A 320 24.93 -18.97 23.10
N VAL A 321 25.54 -17.78 23.14
CA VAL A 321 25.14 -16.59 22.36
C VAL A 321 25.10 -16.88 20.87
N SER A 322 26.14 -17.49 20.30
CA SER A 322 26.20 -17.77 18.85
C SER A 322 25.08 -18.70 18.37
N GLY A 323 24.79 -19.76 19.13
CA GLY A 323 23.70 -20.68 18.83
C GLY A 323 22.32 -20.00 18.93
N LYS A 324 22.14 -19.16 19.95
CA LYS A 324 20.90 -18.41 20.15
C LYS A 324 20.66 -17.36 19.06
N ILE A 325 21.69 -16.62 18.66
CA ILE A 325 21.61 -15.66 17.54
C ILE A 325 21.12 -16.36 16.26
N LYS A 326 21.66 -17.54 15.96
CA LYS A 326 21.25 -18.31 14.78
C LYS A 326 19.78 -18.77 14.85
N GLU A 327 19.32 -19.20 16.03
CA GLU A 327 17.92 -19.56 16.26
C GLU A 327 16.98 -18.36 16.10
N LEU A 328 17.34 -17.23 16.71
CA LEU A 328 16.55 -16.00 16.68
C LEU A 328 16.49 -15.41 15.26
N ASN A 329 17.60 -15.41 14.52
CA ASN A 329 17.61 -14.97 13.11
C ASN A 329 16.70 -15.83 12.24
N LYS A 330 16.66 -17.16 12.49
CA LYS A 330 15.74 -18.05 11.78
C LYS A 330 14.28 -17.73 12.11
N LYS A 331 13.95 -17.51 13.39
CA LYS A 331 12.61 -17.11 13.82
C LYS A 331 12.19 -15.77 13.22
N ARG A 332 13.10 -14.79 13.20
CA ARG A 332 12.86 -13.49 12.58
C ARG A 332 12.61 -13.61 11.08
N ALA A 333 13.40 -14.41 10.37
CA ALA A 333 13.17 -14.66 8.94
C ALA A 333 11.80 -15.29 8.67
N GLN A 334 11.39 -16.27 9.50
CA GLN A 334 10.05 -16.87 9.39
C GLN A 334 8.95 -15.85 9.70
N ALA A 335 9.11 -15.05 10.75
CA ALA A 335 8.15 -14.01 11.10
C ALA A 335 8.03 -12.91 10.02
N SER A 336 9.13 -12.56 9.34
CA SER A 336 9.09 -11.66 8.18
C SER A 336 8.29 -12.23 7.01
N VAL A 337 8.42 -13.54 6.74
CA VAL A 337 7.62 -14.24 5.72
C VAL A 337 6.14 -14.21 6.10
N SER A 338 5.79 -14.50 7.35
CA SER A 338 4.41 -14.45 7.82
C SER A 338 3.82 -13.03 7.75
N LEU A 339 4.61 -12.01 8.12
CA LEU A 339 4.22 -10.61 8.00
C LEU A 339 3.92 -10.25 6.53
N GLN A 340 4.85 -10.56 5.62
CA GLN A 340 4.68 -10.29 4.19
C GLN A 340 3.47 -11.04 3.62
N SER A 341 3.21 -12.26 4.08
CA SER A 341 2.06 -13.06 3.63
C SER A 341 0.73 -12.40 3.98
N ILE A 342 0.61 -11.84 5.19
CA ILE A 342 -0.58 -11.09 5.60
C ILE A 342 -0.71 -9.80 4.78
N GLU A 343 0.38 -9.05 4.61
CA GLU A 343 0.35 -7.80 3.84
C GLU A 343 -0.07 -8.02 2.39
N VAL A 344 0.51 -9.02 1.72
CA VAL A 344 0.16 -9.35 0.33
C VAL A 344 -1.28 -9.90 0.25
N THR A 345 -1.73 -10.67 1.24
CA THR A 345 -3.13 -11.13 1.29
C THR A 345 -4.12 -9.97 1.35
N LEU A 346 -3.86 -8.95 2.19
CA LEU A 346 -4.71 -7.77 2.28
C LEU A 346 -4.69 -6.92 1.00
N ASP A 347 -3.53 -6.82 0.34
CA ASP A 347 -3.41 -6.18 -0.98
C ASP A 347 -4.23 -6.94 -2.04
N ILE A 348 -4.18 -8.28 -2.06
CA ILE A 348 -4.96 -9.12 -2.97
C ILE A 348 -6.46 -8.99 -2.69
N ILE A 349 -6.89 -9.00 -1.42
CA ILE A 349 -8.30 -8.79 -1.06
C ILE A 349 -8.79 -7.44 -1.61
N THR A 350 -7.99 -6.39 -1.45
CA THR A 350 -8.33 -5.06 -1.95
C THR A 350 -8.49 -5.06 -3.47
N ALA A 351 -7.55 -5.65 -4.21
CA ALA A 351 -7.62 -5.77 -5.67
C ALA A 351 -8.83 -6.61 -6.13
N SER A 352 -9.08 -7.73 -5.47
CA SER A 352 -10.25 -8.58 -5.74
C SER A 352 -11.57 -7.83 -5.55
N LEU A 353 -11.69 -7.00 -4.50
CA LEU A 353 -12.88 -6.17 -4.28
C LEU A 353 -13.08 -5.13 -5.38
N GLU A 354 -11.99 -4.51 -5.86
CA GLU A 354 -12.04 -3.56 -6.98
C GLU A 354 -12.50 -4.24 -8.28
N ILE A 355 -11.97 -5.43 -8.57
CA ILE A 355 -12.35 -6.24 -9.74
C ILE A 355 -13.82 -6.63 -9.67
N VAL A 356 -14.28 -7.18 -8.53
CA VAL A 356 -15.69 -7.56 -8.35
C VAL A 356 -16.60 -6.35 -8.50
N ALA A 357 -16.24 -5.20 -7.91
CA ALA A 357 -17.03 -3.99 -8.07
C ALA A 357 -17.13 -3.54 -9.53
N ALA A 358 -16.01 -3.55 -10.26
CA ALA A 358 -16.01 -3.20 -11.69
C ALA A 358 -16.87 -4.15 -12.52
N GLN A 359 -16.90 -5.45 -12.19
CA GLN A 359 -17.73 -6.44 -12.87
C GLN A 359 -19.22 -6.25 -12.64
N VAL A 360 -19.60 -6.01 -11.39
CA VAL A 360 -21.00 -5.75 -11.03
C VAL A 360 -21.49 -4.49 -11.73
N GLU A 361 -20.69 -3.43 -11.77
CA GLU A 361 -21.01 -2.18 -12.47
C GLU A 361 -21.12 -2.38 -14.00
N ARG A 362 -20.28 -3.24 -14.60
CA ARG A 362 -20.31 -3.54 -16.04
C ARG A 362 -21.48 -4.41 -16.47
N THR A 363 -21.76 -5.47 -15.72
CA THR A 363 -22.66 -6.55 -16.14
C THR A 363 -24.06 -6.44 -15.54
N GLY A 364 -24.20 -5.72 -14.42
CA GLY A 364 -25.42 -5.72 -13.61
C GLY A 364 -25.78 -7.10 -13.04
N ALA A 365 -24.88 -8.08 -13.11
CA ALA A 365 -25.13 -9.44 -12.67
C ALA A 365 -25.10 -9.54 -11.15
N GLN A 366 -25.99 -10.35 -10.59
CA GLN A 366 -25.94 -10.71 -9.18
C GLN A 366 -24.75 -11.65 -8.92
N LEU A 367 -24.11 -11.46 -7.78
CA LEU A 367 -23.07 -12.36 -7.31
C LEU A 367 -23.69 -13.68 -6.85
N ASP A 368 -22.93 -14.75 -7.03
CA ASP A 368 -23.27 -16.08 -6.54
C ASP A 368 -23.28 -16.14 -5.01
N GLU A 369 -24.04 -17.09 -4.45
CA GLU A 369 -24.19 -17.24 -2.99
C GLU A 369 -22.83 -17.46 -2.29
N SER A 370 -21.89 -18.12 -2.94
CA SER A 370 -20.57 -18.40 -2.36
C SER A 370 -19.74 -17.13 -2.23
N MET A 371 -19.75 -16.25 -3.24
CA MET A 371 -19.11 -14.94 -3.16
C MET A 371 -19.80 -14.05 -2.12
N LEU A 372 -21.13 -14.04 -2.06
CA LEU A 372 -21.87 -13.28 -1.05
C LEU A 372 -21.51 -13.72 0.37
N HIS A 373 -21.37 -15.02 0.62
CA HIS A 373 -20.91 -15.55 1.90
C HIS A 373 -19.48 -15.06 2.22
N THR A 374 -18.56 -15.12 1.26
CA THR A 374 -17.19 -14.62 1.45
C THR A 374 -17.17 -13.14 1.82
N LEU A 375 -17.94 -12.32 1.11
CA LEU A 375 -18.02 -10.88 1.36
C LEU A 375 -18.66 -10.57 2.73
N THR A 376 -19.77 -11.23 3.07
CA THR A 376 -20.58 -10.86 4.25
C THR A 376 -20.19 -11.55 5.56
N ILE A 377 -19.46 -12.66 5.49
CA ILE A 377 -19.10 -13.47 6.66
C ILE A 377 -17.57 -13.63 6.75
N SER A 378 -16.94 -14.18 5.72
CA SER A 378 -15.52 -14.59 5.80
C SER A 378 -14.56 -13.40 5.89
N LEU A 379 -14.63 -12.43 4.97
CA LEU A 379 -13.73 -11.27 4.96
C LEU A 379 -13.89 -10.37 6.19
N PRO A 380 -15.10 -10.05 6.67
CA PRO A 380 -15.27 -9.26 7.89
C PRO A 380 -14.58 -9.87 9.12
N VAL A 381 -14.61 -11.21 9.27
CA VAL A 381 -13.90 -11.91 10.35
C VAL A 381 -12.38 -11.73 10.23
N VAL A 382 -11.83 -11.87 9.01
CA VAL A 382 -10.40 -11.62 8.74
C VAL A 382 -10.03 -10.17 9.05
N PHE A 383 -10.87 -9.21 8.65
CA PHE A 383 -10.63 -7.80 8.94
C PHE A 383 -10.66 -7.50 10.43
N GLN A 384 -11.57 -8.12 11.18
CA GLN A 384 -11.66 -7.94 12.63
C GLN A 384 -10.44 -8.52 13.35
N SER A 385 -9.99 -9.73 12.96
CA SER A 385 -8.85 -10.39 13.62
C SER A 385 -7.52 -9.66 13.39
N LEU A 386 -7.34 -9.07 12.21
CA LEU A 386 -6.12 -8.36 11.84
C LEU A 386 -6.18 -6.85 12.11
N PHE A 387 -7.34 -6.31 12.51
CA PHE A 387 -7.58 -4.85 12.56
C PHE A 387 -6.51 -4.13 13.36
N ALA A 388 -6.22 -4.59 14.57
CA ALA A 388 -5.32 -3.90 15.50
C ALA A 388 -3.91 -3.66 14.92
N ASP A 389 -3.43 -4.57 14.07
CA ASP A 389 -2.05 -4.64 13.60
C ASP A 389 -1.86 -4.14 12.18
N PHE A 390 -2.89 -4.28 11.33
CA PHE A 390 -2.84 -3.92 9.92
C PHE A 390 -3.87 -2.84 9.55
N ARG A 391 -4.19 -1.97 10.52
CA ARG A 391 -5.23 -0.93 10.45
C ARG A 391 -5.32 -0.22 9.10
N SER A 392 -4.21 0.34 8.60
CA SER A 392 -4.21 1.10 7.34
C SER A 392 -4.70 0.28 6.14
N ARG A 393 -4.19 -0.96 5.97
CA ARG A 393 -4.62 -1.85 4.87
C ARG A 393 -6.05 -2.32 5.03
N ILE A 394 -6.45 -2.59 6.27
CA ILE A 394 -7.81 -3.04 6.57
C ILE A 394 -8.84 -1.93 6.38
N LEU A 395 -8.50 -0.68 6.69
CA LEU A 395 -9.37 0.47 6.41
C LEU A 395 -9.57 0.67 4.90
N ILE A 396 -8.51 0.45 4.08
CA ILE A 396 -8.63 0.48 2.62
C ILE A 396 -9.58 -0.63 2.14
N ALA A 397 -9.39 -1.87 2.63
CA ALA A 397 -10.22 -3.00 2.27
C ALA A 397 -11.69 -2.81 2.71
N TRP A 398 -11.93 -2.33 3.94
CA TRP A 398 -13.26 -1.96 4.42
C TRP A 398 -13.91 -0.88 3.58
N ASN A 399 -13.18 0.19 3.24
CA ASN A 399 -13.71 1.25 2.40
C ASN A 399 -14.20 0.68 1.06
N ASN A 400 -13.37 -0.13 0.39
CA ASN A 400 -13.74 -0.71 -0.90
C ASN A 400 -14.91 -1.71 -0.78
N MET A 401 -14.95 -2.49 0.30
CA MET A 401 -16.04 -3.43 0.57
C MET A 401 -17.37 -2.71 0.87
N LEU A 402 -17.35 -1.60 1.62
CA LEU A 402 -18.56 -0.82 1.91
C LEU A 402 -19.13 -0.15 0.65
N TRP A 403 -18.28 0.35 -0.25
CA TRP A 403 -18.73 0.84 -1.56
C TRP A 403 -19.29 -0.27 -2.43
N LEU A 404 -18.70 -1.47 -2.38
CA LEU A 404 -19.25 -2.65 -3.06
C LEU A 404 -20.63 -3.03 -2.48
N TYR A 405 -20.80 -3.00 -1.16
CA TYR A 405 -22.10 -3.23 -0.53
C TYR A 405 -23.18 -2.25 -0.98
N LEU A 406 -22.85 -0.96 -1.09
CA LEU A 406 -23.76 0.03 -1.65
C LEU A 406 -24.18 -0.32 -3.08
N THR A 407 -23.25 -0.79 -3.90
CA THR A 407 -23.52 -1.19 -5.29
C THR A 407 -24.42 -2.44 -5.36
N LEU A 408 -24.17 -3.41 -4.47
CA LEU A 408 -24.92 -4.66 -4.36
C LEU A 408 -26.22 -4.55 -3.56
N GLN A 409 -26.51 -3.38 -2.97
CA GLN A 409 -27.63 -3.18 -2.04
C GLN A 409 -27.59 -4.12 -0.82
N ILE A 410 -26.39 -4.44 -0.33
CA ILE A 410 -26.20 -5.21 0.90
C ILE A 410 -26.33 -4.28 2.10
N ASN A 411 -27.27 -4.58 3.00
CA ASN A 411 -27.43 -3.82 4.23
C ASN A 411 -26.41 -4.26 5.28
N PHE A 412 -25.28 -3.53 5.36
CA PHE A 412 -24.22 -3.81 6.33
C PHE A 412 -24.69 -3.79 7.79
N PHE A 413 -25.72 -3.01 8.11
CA PHE A 413 -26.20 -2.85 9.48
C PHE A 413 -27.00 -4.05 10.01
N GLU A 414 -27.47 -4.92 9.10
CA GLU A 414 -28.21 -6.14 9.42
C GLU A 414 -27.33 -7.40 9.36
N LEU A 415 -26.06 -7.26 8.98
CA LEU A 415 -25.11 -8.36 9.03
C LEU A 415 -24.88 -8.84 10.48
N PRO A 416 -24.52 -10.13 10.66
CA PRO A 416 -24.36 -10.72 11.97
C PRO A 416 -23.26 -10.04 12.82
N ASN A 417 -23.29 -10.29 14.13
CA ASN A 417 -22.30 -9.86 15.11
C ASN A 417 -22.14 -8.34 15.30
N ASN A 418 -23.05 -7.51 14.75
CA ASN A 418 -23.00 -6.04 14.87
C ASN A 418 -21.63 -5.47 14.48
N MET A 419 -20.98 -6.03 13.45
CA MET A 419 -19.62 -5.66 13.06
C MET A 419 -19.47 -4.16 12.74
N TRP A 420 -20.53 -3.54 12.24
CA TRP A 420 -20.58 -2.10 11.99
C TRP A 420 -20.38 -1.26 13.27
N GLN A 421 -20.83 -1.73 14.44
CA GLN A 421 -20.63 -1.03 15.72
C GLN A 421 -19.17 -1.06 16.11
N HIS A 422 -18.55 -2.25 16.08
CA HIS A 422 -17.13 -2.42 16.36
C HIS A 422 -16.25 -1.62 15.39
N LEU A 423 -16.61 -1.61 14.10
CA LEU A 423 -15.93 -0.80 13.11
C LEU A 423 -16.08 0.69 13.45
N TRP A 424 -17.30 1.18 13.69
CA TRP A 424 -17.53 2.58 14.02
C TRP A 424 -16.78 3.04 15.28
N ASP A 425 -16.85 2.27 16.36
CA ASP A 425 -16.15 2.57 17.62
C ASP A 425 -14.64 2.66 17.42
N SER A 426 -14.08 1.84 16.52
CA SER A 426 -12.65 1.88 16.18
C SER A 426 -12.24 3.11 15.36
N LEU A 427 -13.19 3.73 14.64
CA LEU A 427 -12.95 4.93 13.84
C LEU A 427 -12.96 6.19 14.71
N VAL A 428 -13.92 6.29 15.62
CA VAL A 428 -14.16 7.49 16.45
C VAL A 428 -13.16 7.61 17.62
N ASN A 429 -12.67 6.49 18.15
CA ASN A 429 -11.66 6.50 19.21
C ASN A 429 -10.26 6.71 18.61
N GLU A 430 -9.74 7.94 18.69
CA GLU A 430 -8.42 8.30 18.16
C GLU A 430 -7.32 8.28 19.23
N THR A 431 -6.16 7.74 18.88
CA THR A 431 -4.92 7.96 19.63
C THR A 431 -4.12 9.14 19.04
N SER A 432 -3.29 9.81 19.83
CA SER A 432 -2.48 10.95 19.36
C SER A 432 -1.52 10.57 18.21
N GLU A 433 -1.10 9.31 18.14
CA GLU A 433 -0.24 8.80 17.06
C GLU A 433 -1.01 8.65 15.75
N GLU A 434 -2.27 8.22 15.80
CA GLU A 434 -3.13 8.09 14.62
C GLU A 434 -3.48 9.43 13.98
N GLN A 435 -3.52 10.51 14.78
CA GLN A 435 -3.72 11.87 14.28
C GLN A 435 -2.51 12.41 13.49
N ALA A 436 -1.32 11.83 13.69
CA ALA A 436 -0.12 12.25 12.97
C ALA A 436 0.04 11.51 11.63
N ASP A 437 -0.53 10.31 11.48
CA ASP A 437 -0.41 9.49 10.25
C ASP A 437 -1.51 9.84 9.24
N PHE A 438 -1.10 10.46 8.12
CA PHE A 438 -2.00 10.80 7.02
C PHE A 438 -2.74 9.57 6.44
N SER A 439 -2.05 8.45 6.25
CA SER A 439 -2.65 7.23 5.68
C SER A 439 -3.74 6.67 6.59
N MET A 440 -3.55 6.77 7.90
CA MET A 440 -4.55 6.37 8.88
C MET A 440 -5.77 7.29 8.86
N ARG A 441 -5.55 8.60 8.90
CA ARG A 441 -6.61 9.62 8.84
C ARG A 441 -7.48 9.46 7.60
N LEU A 442 -6.83 9.35 6.43
CA LEU A 442 -7.52 9.19 5.16
C LEU A 442 -8.35 7.89 5.13
N GLY A 443 -7.78 6.78 5.59
CA GLY A 443 -8.47 5.50 5.69
C GLY A 443 -9.72 5.59 6.58
N LYS A 444 -9.61 6.22 7.75
CA LYS A 444 -10.74 6.39 8.67
C LYS A 444 -11.86 7.22 8.05
N LEU A 445 -11.53 8.39 7.51
CA LEU A 445 -12.50 9.27 6.86
C LEU A 445 -13.16 8.58 5.67
N GLY A 446 -12.42 7.76 4.93
CA GLY A 446 -12.98 6.98 3.84
C GLY A 446 -14.04 5.97 4.30
N VAL A 447 -13.72 5.16 5.32
CA VAL A 447 -14.66 4.21 5.90
C VAL A 447 -15.85 4.91 6.54
N MET A 448 -15.64 6.01 7.28
CA MET A 448 -16.72 6.82 7.86
C MET A 448 -17.68 7.32 6.78
N TRP A 449 -17.15 7.87 5.68
CA TRP A 449 -17.97 8.35 4.57
C TRP A 449 -18.83 7.21 3.99
N ALA A 450 -18.19 6.08 3.65
CA ALA A 450 -18.89 4.95 3.08
C ALA A 450 -19.98 4.41 4.01
N LEU A 451 -19.68 4.28 5.31
CA LEU A 451 -20.63 3.78 6.31
C LEU A 451 -21.83 4.72 6.50
N LEU A 452 -21.60 6.03 6.56
CA LEU A 452 -22.67 7.02 6.64
C LEU A 452 -23.54 7.00 5.37
N LYS A 453 -22.93 6.82 4.20
CA LYS A 453 -23.68 6.70 2.95
C LYS A 453 -24.53 5.42 2.93
N THR A 454 -23.99 4.30 3.41
CA THR A 454 -24.75 3.07 3.59
C THR A 454 -25.93 3.27 4.53
N ALA A 455 -25.76 4.00 5.64
CA ALA A 455 -26.84 4.29 6.58
C ALA A 455 -27.94 5.15 5.95
N GLN A 456 -27.55 6.17 5.16
CA GLN A 456 -28.47 7.11 4.53
C GLN A 456 -29.45 6.44 3.57
N VAL A 457 -29.01 5.40 2.85
CA VAL A 457 -29.82 4.69 1.84
C VAL A 457 -30.79 3.67 2.45
N GLN A 458 -30.64 3.30 3.74
CA GLN A 458 -31.55 2.35 4.38
C GLN A 458 -32.89 2.98 4.78
N GLU A 459 -33.97 2.17 4.77
CA GLU A 459 -35.30 2.61 5.23
C GLU A 459 -35.29 3.02 6.72
N ASN A 460 -34.48 2.35 7.55
CA ASN A 460 -34.35 2.61 8.99
C ASN A 460 -33.22 3.61 9.34
N ASN A 461 -32.86 4.51 8.43
CA ASN A 461 -31.71 5.42 8.55
C ASN A 461 -31.63 6.15 9.92
N ALA A 462 -32.73 6.70 10.42
CA ALA A 462 -32.77 7.43 11.70
C ALA A 462 -32.33 6.57 12.90
N THR A 463 -32.64 5.27 12.87
CA THR A 463 -32.25 4.34 13.94
C THR A 463 -30.75 4.05 13.90
N PHE A 464 -30.17 3.90 12.72
CA PHE A 464 -28.73 3.67 12.59
C PHE A 464 -27.93 4.92 12.92
N LEU A 465 -28.33 6.08 12.39
CA LEU A 465 -27.68 7.37 12.64
C LEU A 465 -27.69 7.78 14.11
N SER A 466 -28.80 7.52 14.83
CA SER A 466 -28.86 7.77 16.27
C SER A 466 -27.88 6.88 17.05
N LYS A 467 -27.69 5.62 16.64
CA LYS A 467 -26.70 4.73 17.25
C LYS A 467 -25.25 5.14 16.97
N LEU A 468 -24.96 5.74 15.81
CA LEU A 468 -23.62 6.25 15.49
C LEU A 468 -23.27 7.51 16.30
N ASN A 469 -24.28 8.21 16.84
CA ASN A 469 -24.10 9.43 17.63
C ASN A 469 -23.25 10.52 16.92
N CYS A 470 -23.37 10.60 15.59
CA CYS A 470 -22.58 11.51 14.74
C CYS A 470 -23.36 12.74 14.26
N ALA A 471 -24.69 12.76 14.44
CA ALA A 471 -25.56 13.86 14.00
C ALA A 471 -25.55 15.03 15.02
N ASN A 472 -24.36 15.57 15.29
CA ASN A 472 -24.18 16.70 16.21
C ASN A 472 -23.10 17.67 15.72
N SER A 473 -23.19 18.92 16.22
CA SER A 473 -22.31 20.02 15.82
C SER A 473 -20.82 19.74 16.11
N ALA A 474 -20.50 19.14 17.26
CA ALA A 474 -19.12 18.83 17.63
C ALA A 474 -18.46 17.83 16.67
N PHE A 475 -19.21 16.84 16.18
CA PHE A 475 -18.71 15.90 15.19
C PHE A 475 -18.48 16.59 13.83
N ALA A 476 -19.41 17.44 13.39
CA ALA A 476 -19.22 18.23 12.17
C ALA A 476 -17.99 19.15 12.25
N GLU A 477 -17.80 19.86 13.37
CA GLU A 477 -16.61 20.70 13.62
C GLU A 477 -15.31 19.89 13.56
N ALA A 478 -15.30 18.66 14.08
CA ALA A 478 -14.14 17.79 14.00
C ALA A 478 -13.79 17.44 12.54
N ILE A 479 -14.78 17.15 11.70
CA ILE A 479 -14.56 16.88 10.27
C ILE A 479 -14.12 18.15 9.51
N GLU A 480 -14.71 19.31 9.83
CA GLU A 480 -14.28 20.60 9.30
C GLU A 480 -12.83 20.92 9.67
N ALA A 481 -12.40 20.59 10.90
CA ALA A 481 -11.01 20.71 11.31
C ALA A 481 -10.09 19.79 10.48
N GLN A 482 -10.50 18.54 10.25
CA GLN A 482 -9.75 17.60 9.41
C GLN A 482 -9.58 18.12 7.97
N TYR A 483 -10.61 18.76 7.40
CA TYR A 483 -10.53 19.41 6.08
C TYR A 483 -9.41 20.45 5.99
N GLY A 484 -9.10 21.15 7.09
CA GLY A 484 -8.06 22.17 7.16
C GLY A 484 -6.64 21.64 7.44
N LEU A 485 -6.50 20.36 7.82
CA LEU A 485 -5.23 19.76 8.25
C LEU A 485 -4.41 19.23 7.06
N VAL A 486 -3.96 20.15 6.23
CA VAL A 486 -3.27 19.89 4.93
C VAL A 486 -1.76 20.14 4.97
N GLN A 487 -1.18 20.35 6.16
CA GLN A 487 0.24 20.66 6.31
C GLN A 487 1.12 19.47 5.90
N ASN A 488 2.11 19.73 5.05
CA ASN A 488 3.03 18.72 4.49
C ASN A 488 2.39 17.67 3.59
N LEU A 489 1.17 17.93 3.09
CA LEU A 489 0.55 17.10 2.06
C LEU A 489 0.91 17.61 0.67
N ASP A 490 1.03 16.70 -0.29
CA ASP A 490 1.06 17.08 -1.69
C ASP A 490 -0.34 17.47 -2.21
N GLN A 491 -0.42 17.93 -3.46
CA GLN A 491 -1.68 18.39 -4.06
C GLN A 491 -2.73 17.27 -4.18
N GLY A 492 -2.30 16.02 -4.41
CA GLY A 492 -3.20 14.88 -4.52
C GLY A 492 -3.72 14.42 -3.16
N GLU A 493 -2.83 14.33 -2.17
CA GLU A 493 -3.17 14.00 -0.79
C GLU A 493 -4.14 15.01 -0.17
N ASP A 494 -3.91 16.31 -0.38
CA ASP A 494 -4.82 17.38 0.02
C ASP A 494 -6.22 17.19 -0.59
N GLN A 495 -6.27 16.90 -1.90
CA GLN A 495 -7.53 16.69 -2.61
C GLN A 495 -8.30 15.47 -2.07
N GLU A 496 -7.62 14.33 -1.87
CA GLU A 496 -8.26 13.12 -1.35
C GLU A 496 -8.84 13.34 0.04
N LEU A 497 -8.09 14.00 0.93
CA LEU A 497 -8.55 14.33 2.29
C LEU A 497 -9.82 15.19 2.24
N LYS A 498 -9.78 16.29 1.48
CA LYS A 498 -10.91 17.21 1.34
C LYS A 498 -12.14 16.51 0.79
N GLN A 499 -11.98 15.64 -0.20
CA GLN A 499 -13.09 14.88 -0.78
C GLN A 499 -13.77 13.99 0.26
N ARG A 500 -13.00 13.29 1.12
CA ARG A 500 -13.58 12.47 2.20
C ARG A 500 -14.35 13.31 3.20
N CYS A 501 -13.79 14.43 3.63
CA CYS A 501 -14.46 15.34 4.57
C CYS A 501 -15.76 15.89 3.98
N VAL A 502 -15.75 16.38 2.73
CA VAL A 502 -16.95 16.89 2.03
C VAL A 502 -18.00 15.79 1.93
N GLY A 503 -17.60 14.55 1.61
CA GLY A 503 -18.51 13.41 1.54
C GLY A 503 -19.20 13.09 2.87
N ILE A 504 -18.45 13.08 3.98
CA ILE A 504 -19.01 12.89 5.32
C ILE A 504 -19.98 14.02 5.67
N LEU A 505 -19.56 15.26 5.47
CA LEU A 505 -20.36 16.45 5.76
C LEU A 505 -21.65 16.46 4.95
N ALA A 506 -21.60 16.06 3.68
CA ALA A 506 -22.80 15.92 2.84
C ALA A 506 -23.79 14.90 3.41
N CYS A 507 -23.31 13.71 3.83
CA CYS A 507 -24.17 12.72 4.48
C CYS A 507 -24.84 13.25 5.75
N LEU A 508 -24.13 14.05 6.56
CA LEU A 508 -24.65 14.64 7.78
C LEU A 508 -25.64 15.79 7.51
N ALA A 509 -25.37 16.61 6.50
CA ALA A 509 -26.23 17.73 6.13
C ALA A 509 -27.56 17.25 5.54
N SER A 510 -27.58 16.10 4.87
CA SER A 510 -28.80 15.52 4.28
C SER A 510 -29.71 14.82 5.30
N LEU A 511 -29.43 14.86 6.60
CA LEU A 511 -30.22 14.16 7.62
C LEU A 511 -31.53 14.91 7.95
N PRO A 512 -32.70 14.26 7.82
CA PRO A 512 -33.97 14.86 8.23
C PRO A 512 -34.00 15.16 9.74
N GLY A 513 -34.62 16.27 10.12
CA GLY A 513 -34.80 16.70 11.51
C GLY A 513 -33.60 17.43 12.11
N HIS A 514 -32.53 17.65 11.36
CA HIS A 514 -31.28 18.27 11.83
C HIS A 514 -30.97 19.61 11.12
N VAL A 515 -31.96 20.50 11.06
CA VAL A 515 -31.89 21.79 10.33
C VAL A 515 -30.67 22.64 10.73
N GLU A 516 -30.34 22.76 12.02
CA GLU A 516 -29.18 23.57 12.45
C GLU A 516 -27.84 22.93 12.10
N LEU A 517 -27.77 21.59 12.07
CA LEU A 517 -26.58 20.89 11.59
C LEU A 517 -26.41 21.11 10.08
N ASN A 518 -27.50 21.02 9.31
CA ASN A 518 -27.51 21.37 7.89
C ASN A 518 -27.05 22.81 7.68
N ARG A 519 -27.55 23.76 8.48
CA ARG A 519 -27.16 25.17 8.43
C ARG A 519 -25.65 25.36 8.62
N GLN A 520 -25.07 24.80 9.68
CA GLN A 520 -23.64 24.86 9.94
C GLN A 520 -22.82 24.33 8.75
N ILE A 521 -23.13 23.11 8.30
CA ILE A 521 -22.39 22.44 7.24
C ILE A 521 -22.57 23.17 5.90
N GLY A 522 -23.79 23.58 5.57
CA GLY A 522 -24.11 24.33 4.37
C GLY A 522 -23.35 25.65 4.29
N GLN A 523 -23.27 26.39 5.41
CA GLN A 523 -22.49 27.62 5.50
C GLN A 523 -20.99 27.35 5.29
N PHE A 524 -20.44 26.30 5.90
CA PHE A 524 -19.05 25.89 5.68
C PHE A 524 -18.80 25.57 4.19
N LEU A 525 -19.62 24.72 3.57
CA LEU A 525 -19.45 24.30 2.18
C LEU A 525 -19.53 25.49 1.22
N ILE A 526 -20.52 26.37 1.37
CA ILE A 526 -20.64 27.57 0.54
C ILE A 526 -19.47 28.53 0.75
N GLN A 527 -19.00 28.72 1.99
CA GLN A 527 -17.84 29.56 2.26
C GLN A 527 -16.59 29.02 1.55
N LYS A 528 -16.36 27.71 1.57
CA LYS A 528 -15.24 27.08 0.86
C LYS A 528 -15.41 27.18 -0.65
N LEU A 529 -16.61 26.97 -1.17
CA LEU A 529 -16.88 27.08 -2.61
C LEU A 529 -16.72 28.51 -3.14
N ALA A 530 -17.05 29.52 -2.33
CA ALA A 530 -16.89 30.93 -2.68
C ALA A 530 -15.44 31.44 -2.55
N GLY A 531 -14.53 30.67 -1.94
CA GLY A 531 -13.11 31.03 -1.79
C GLY A 531 -12.40 31.16 -3.14
N GLU A 532 -11.55 32.19 -3.29
CA GLU A 532 -10.80 32.42 -4.53
C GLU A 532 -9.69 31.39 -4.77
N ASP A 533 -9.13 30.83 -3.68
CA ASP A 533 -8.02 29.86 -3.72
C ASP A 533 -8.49 28.40 -3.83
N THR A 534 -9.80 28.15 -3.95
CA THR A 534 -10.34 26.78 -3.98
C THR A 534 -10.01 26.09 -5.31
N PRO A 535 -9.28 24.97 -5.32
CA PRO A 535 -8.91 24.28 -6.55
C PRO A 535 -10.12 23.77 -7.33
N ALA A 536 -9.97 23.64 -8.66
CA ALA A 536 -11.07 23.21 -9.53
C ALA A 536 -11.70 21.87 -9.11
N VAL A 537 -10.88 20.91 -8.68
CA VAL A 537 -11.39 19.59 -8.25
C VAL A 537 -12.24 19.70 -6.99
N THR A 538 -11.76 20.47 -6.01
CA THR A 538 -12.49 20.73 -4.75
C THR A 538 -13.79 21.50 -5.00
N MET A 539 -13.79 22.45 -5.95
CA MET A 539 -15.02 23.15 -6.35
C MET A 539 -16.05 22.18 -6.92
N ILE A 540 -15.62 21.19 -7.70
CA ILE A 540 -16.52 20.15 -8.25
C ILE A 540 -17.09 19.30 -7.11
N ASP A 541 -16.24 18.75 -6.22
CA ASP A 541 -16.69 17.88 -5.13
C ASP A 541 -17.69 18.59 -4.19
N ILE A 542 -17.45 19.88 -3.85
CA ILE A 542 -18.39 20.66 -3.02
C ILE A 542 -19.68 20.99 -3.79
N SER A 543 -19.59 21.26 -5.10
CA SER A 543 -20.79 21.54 -5.91
C SER A 543 -21.69 20.31 -6.00
N ASP A 544 -21.11 19.13 -6.26
CA ASP A 544 -21.85 17.86 -6.30
C ASP A 544 -22.54 17.58 -4.95
N ALA A 545 -21.85 17.83 -3.83
CA ALA A 545 -22.45 17.73 -2.51
C ALA A 545 -23.63 18.70 -2.30
N LEU A 546 -23.49 19.97 -2.71
CA LEU A 546 -24.57 20.96 -2.57
C LEU A 546 -25.78 20.61 -3.44
N PHE A 547 -25.56 20.09 -4.65
CA PHE A 547 -26.64 19.64 -5.52
C PHE A 547 -27.42 18.50 -4.87
N ASP A 548 -26.73 17.54 -4.27
CA ASP A 548 -27.37 16.42 -3.57
C ASP A 548 -28.16 16.88 -2.35
N ILE A 549 -27.55 17.73 -1.49
CA ILE A 549 -28.18 18.23 -0.25
C ILE A 549 -29.45 19.02 -0.58
N TYR A 550 -29.38 19.99 -1.49
CA TYR A 550 -30.48 20.94 -1.74
C TYR A 550 -31.26 20.64 -3.03
N SER A 551 -31.36 19.35 -3.39
CA SER A 551 -32.00 18.88 -4.62
C SER A 551 -33.52 19.03 -4.66
N ASP A 552 -34.19 19.07 -3.51
CA ASP A 552 -35.67 19.08 -3.41
C ASP A 552 -36.16 20.09 -2.36
N ALA A 553 -37.10 20.97 -2.74
CA ALA A 553 -37.78 21.91 -1.85
C ALA A 553 -38.55 21.29 -0.68
N ASN A 554 -38.89 20.00 -0.76
CA ASN A 554 -39.64 19.28 0.27
C ASN A 554 -38.77 18.90 1.48
N PHE A 555 -37.44 19.03 1.40
CA PHE A 555 -36.57 18.79 2.55
C PHE A 555 -36.79 19.87 3.61
N ASP A 556 -36.81 19.44 4.88
CA ASP A 556 -37.11 20.27 6.04
C ASP A 556 -36.09 21.41 6.26
N TYR A 557 -34.89 21.26 5.71
CA TYR A 557 -33.81 22.24 5.76
C TYR A 557 -33.74 23.17 4.54
N ASP A 558 -34.45 22.92 3.43
CA ASP A 558 -34.33 23.73 2.20
C ASP A 558 -34.79 25.18 2.42
N GLU A 559 -36.01 25.37 2.92
CA GLU A 559 -36.57 26.69 3.22
C GLU A 559 -35.78 27.44 4.32
N PRO A 560 -35.54 26.86 5.52
CA PRO A 560 -34.90 27.58 6.62
C PRO A 560 -33.39 27.80 6.45
N VAL A 561 -32.74 27.10 5.53
CA VAL A 561 -31.29 27.23 5.27
C VAL A 561 -31.04 27.76 3.87
N PHE A 562 -31.28 26.97 2.81
CA PHE A 562 -30.90 27.37 1.45
C PHE A 562 -31.57 28.66 1.00
N VAL A 563 -32.88 28.77 1.24
CA VAL A 563 -33.67 29.96 0.87
C VAL A 563 -33.40 31.11 1.84
N SER A 564 -33.62 30.88 3.14
CA SER A 564 -33.56 31.94 4.17
C SER A 564 -32.15 32.52 4.37
N ASP A 565 -31.09 31.70 4.27
CA ASP A 565 -29.70 32.18 4.39
C ASP A 565 -29.13 32.69 3.05
N GLY A 566 -29.95 32.71 1.99
CA GLY A 566 -29.61 33.34 0.72
C GLY A 566 -28.50 32.63 -0.07
N PHE A 567 -28.44 31.30 0.02
CA PHE A 567 -27.39 30.50 -0.64
C PHE A 567 -27.38 30.70 -2.15
N ILE A 568 -28.55 30.84 -2.77
CA ILE A 568 -28.69 31.11 -4.21
C ILE A 568 -27.98 32.39 -4.64
N ASN A 569 -27.99 33.44 -3.80
CA ASN A 569 -27.32 34.70 -4.10
C ASN A 569 -25.80 34.51 -4.07
N VAL A 570 -25.28 33.77 -3.08
CA VAL A 570 -23.85 33.46 -3.01
C VAL A 570 -23.40 32.62 -4.22
N LEU A 571 -24.23 31.66 -4.64
CA LEU A 571 -23.96 30.86 -5.84
C LEU A 571 -23.87 31.74 -7.09
N GLN A 572 -24.82 32.65 -7.29
CA GLN A 572 -24.87 33.53 -8.45
C GLN A 572 -23.77 34.60 -8.45
N GLU A 573 -23.56 35.29 -7.33
CA GLU A 573 -22.71 36.48 -7.25
C GLU A 573 -21.24 36.17 -7.02
N LYS A 574 -20.92 35.05 -6.32
CA LYS A 574 -19.53 34.70 -5.96
C LYS A 574 -19.05 33.42 -6.62
N VAL A 575 -19.81 32.33 -6.48
CA VAL A 575 -19.36 31.01 -6.93
C VAL A 575 -19.28 30.91 -8.44
N VAL A 576 -20.33 31.27 -9.18
CA VAL A 576 -20.34 31.18 -10.66
C VAL A 576 -19.20 32.00 -11.30
N PRO A 577 -18.95 33.26 -10.91
CA PRO A 577 -17.79 34.00 -11.39
C PRO A 577 -16.44 33.32 -11.08
N ASN A 578 -16.28 32.77 -9.88
CA ASN A 578 -15.06 32.10 -9.46
C ASN A 578 -14.85 30.77 -10.22
N MET A 579 -15.89 29.95 -10.36
CA MET A 579 -15.85 28.73 -11.19
C MET A 579 -15.49 29.06 -12.64
N ARG A 580 -16.10 30.10 -13.22
CA ARG A 580 -15.80 30.53 -14.60
C ARG A 580 -14.32 30.89 -14.77
N LYS A 581 -13.72 31.58 -13.80
CA LYS A 581 -12.28 31.89 -13.80
C LYS A 581 -11.45 30.62 -13.64
N CYS A 582 -11.67 29.86 -12.56
CA CYS A 582 -10.89 28.68 -12.21
C CYS A 582 -10.93 27.61 -13.31
N PHE A 583 -12.12 27.24 -13.78
CA PHE A 583 -12.31 26.18 -14.77
C PHE A 583 -11.80 26.55 -16.16
N LYS A 584 -11.71 27.86 -16.48
CA LYS A 584 -11.10 28.32 -17.73
C LYS A 584 -9.63 27.91 -17.81
N PHE A 585 -8.90 27.99 -16.70
CA PHE A 585 -7.45 27.73 -16.63
C PHE A 585 -7.08 26.26 -16.44
N VAL A 586 -8.05 25.36 -16.25
CA VAL A 586 -7.79 23.91 -16.33
C VAL A 586 -7.30 23.57 -17.75
N ASP A 587 -6.07 23.06 -17.84
CA ASP A 587 -5.43 22.72 -19.10
C ASP A 587 -5.92 21.37 -19.63
N LYS A 588 -6.65 21.42 -20.74
CA LYS A 588 -7.20 20.24 -21.43
C LYS A 588 -6.13 19.26 -21.93
N ASN A 589 -4.91 19.73 -22.14
CA ASN A 589 -3.82 18.89 -22.65
C ASN A 589 -3.11 18.17 -21.51
N LYS A 590 -3.12 18.76 -20.29
CA LYS A 590 -2.53 18.17 -19.09
C LYS A 590 -3.52 17.22 -18.41
N ASP A 591 -4.77 17.63 -18.26
CA ASP A 591 -5.83 16.85 -17.61
C ASP A 591 -7.16 17.02 -18.36
N PRO A 592 -7.38 16.23 -19.44
CA PRO A 592 -8.62 16.31 -20.24
C PRO A 592 -9.85 15.89 -19.44
N GLU A 593 -9.70 14.96 -18.48
CA GLU A 593 -10.81 14.46 -17.66
C GLU A 593 -11.31 15.54 -16.70
N LEU A 594 -10.39 16.20 -15.97
CA LEU A 594 -10.75 17.31 -15.11
C LEU A 594 -11.40 18.44 -15.91
N LYS A 595 -10.90 18.73 -17.12
CA LYS A 595 -11.52 19.74 -17.98
C LYS A 595 -12.97 19.43 -18.31
N ALA A 596 -13.25 18.18 -18.69
CA ALA A 596 -14.61 17.72 -19.00
C ALA A 596 -15.51 17.79 -17.76
N ARG A 597 -15.03 17.33 -16.59
CA ARG A 597 -15.76 17.41 -15.32
C ARG A 597 -16.06 18.85 -14.92
N SER A 598 -15.10 19.77 -15.09
CA SER A 598 -15.30 21.21 -14.84
C SER A 598 -16.40 21.80 -15.73
N GLN A 599 -16.42 21.47 -17.02
CA GLN A 599 -17.46 21.95 -17.94
C GLN A 599 -18.84 21.40 -17.57
N SER A 600 -18.92 20.11 -17.24
CA SER A 600 -20.16 19.47 -16.79
C SER A 600 -20.68 20.10 -15.50
N CYS A 601 -19.82 20.24 -14.49
CA CYS A 601 -20.15 20.85 -13.21
C CYS A 601 -20.65 22.29 -13.37
N PHE A 602 -19.99 23.10 -14.21
CA PHE A 602 -20.43 24.47 -14.49
C PHE A 602 -21.83 24.53 -15.12
N GLY A 603 -22.09 23.68 -16.13
CA GLY A 603 -23.41 23.60 -16.75
C GLY A 603 -24.49 23.05 -15.80
N THR A 604 -24.14 22.15 -14.88
CA THR A 604 -25.04 21.69 -13.81
C THR A 604 -25.32 22.79 -12.80
N MET A 605 -24.31 23.58 -12.40
CA MET A 605 -24.49 24.73 -11.50
C MET A 605 -25.47 25.77 -12.06
N GLU A 606 -25.32 26.15 -13.34
CA GLU A 606 -26.25 27.11 -13.98
C GLU A 606 -27.69 26.55 -14.02
N ARG A 607 -27.85 25.26 -14.33
CA ARG A 607 -29.16 24.58 -14.31
C ARG A 607 -29.74 24.47 -12.92
N PHE A 608 -28.92 24.14 -11.92
CA PHE A 608 -29.32 24.04 -10.52
C PHE A 608 -29.82 25.38 -9.99
N ILE A 609 -29.10 26.48 -10.27
CA ILE A 609 -29.53 27.83 -9.90
C ILE A 609 -30.88 28.17 -10.55
N HIS A 610 -31.04 27.89 -11.84
CA HIS A 610 -32.31 28.13 -12.54
C HIS A 610 -33.45 27.29 -11.95
N TYR A 611 -33.20 26.00 -11.70
CA TYR A 611 -34.14 25.08 -11.08
C TYR A 611 -34.61 25.61 -9.71
N LYS A 612 -33.69 25.95 -8.81
CA LYS A 612 -34.03 26.48 -7.48
C LYS A 612 -34.75 27.83 -7.51
N ALA A 613 -34.47 28.66 -8.51
CA ALA A 613 -35.19 29.93 -8.72
C ALA A 613 -36.63 29.73 -9.21
N ASP A 614 -36.90 28.64 -9.93
CA ASP A 614 -38.22 28.32 -10.48
C ASP A 614 -39.06 27.44 -9.55
N GLU A 615 -38.43 26.57 -8.75
CA GLU A 615 -39.10 25.67 -7.79
C GLU A 615 -40.01 26.41 -6.79
N ARG A 616 -39.80 27.71 -6.63
CA ARG A 616 -40.52 28.59 -5.69
C ARG A 616 -41.37 29.66 -6.38
N LYS A 617 -41.46 29.67 -7.70
CA LYS A 617 -42.42 30.49 -8.47
C LYS A 617 -43.74 29.75 -8.61
#